data_AF-A0A521W0S7-F1
#
_entry.id   AF-A0A521W0S7-F1
#
_cell.length_a   1.000
_cell.length_b   1.000
_cell.length_c   1.000
_cell.angle_alpha   90.00
_cell.angle_beta   90.00
_cell.angle_gamma   90.00
#
_symmetry.space_group_name_H-M   'P 1'
#
loop_
_entity.id
_entity.type
_entity.pdbx_description
1 polymer ?
#
loop_
_entity_poly.entity_id
_entity_poly.type
_entity_poly.pdbx_seq_one_letter_code
_entity_poly.pdbx_strand_id
1 'polypeptide(L)'
;MPAFPLVTDEDLTRARGDAAFRQQLAVASLQSLIDLMNELRRQPEADTPQLAAQLREGADLAVKLSEIVKKLAVRAPKARRVS
;
A
#
# COMPACT_ATOMS: atom_id res chain seq x y z
N MET A 1 -18.03 2.52 -5.17
CA MET A 1 -16.92 1.84 -4.47
C MET A 1 -15.64 2.28 -5.15
N PRO A 2 -14.73 3.02 -4.49
CA PRO A 2 -13.48 3.36 -5.14
C PRO A 2 -12.71 2.04 -5.29
N ALA A 3 -12.38 1.71 -6.54
CA ALA A 3 -11.64 0.50 -6.83
C ALA A 3 -10.25 0.68 -6.23
N PHE A 4 -9.95 -0.04 -5.15
CA PHE A 4 -8.57 -0.27 -4.76
C PHE A 4 -7.82 -0.73 -6.02
N PRO A 5 -6.69 -0.12 -6.40
CA PRO A 5 -6.01 -0.51 -7.62
C PRO A 5 -5.70 -1.99 -7.52
N LEU A 6 -6.37 -2.75 -8.39
CA LEU A 6 -6.36 -4.20 -8.35
C LEU A 6 -4.95 -4.62 -8.79
N VAL A 7 -4.17 -5.11 -7.83
CA VAL A 7 -2.87 -5.72 -8.13
C VAL A 7 -3.15 -6.94 -9.01
N THR A 8 -2.61 -6.92 -10.22
CA THR A 8 -2.85 -7.99 -11.20
C THR A 8 -1.87 -9.15 -11.01
N ASP A 9 -2.20 -10.32 -11.56
CA ASP A 9 -1.27 -11.45 -11.60
C ASP A 9 0.01 -11.12 -12.38
N GLU A 10 -0.08 -10.23 -13.36
CA GLU A 10 1.07 -9.70 -14.10
C GLU A 10 1.97 -8.87 -13.19
N ASP A 11 1.40 -7.98 -12.39
CA ASP A 11 2.13 -7.20 -11.39
C ASP A 11 2.83 -8.13 -10.39
N LEU A 12 2.14 -9.16 -9.90
CA LEU A 12 2.73 -10.15 -9.00
C LEU A 12 3.87 -10.93 -9.65
N THR A 13 3.72 -11.28 -10.93
CA THR A 13 4.75 -11.99 -11.69
C THR A 13 5.99 -11.11 -11.89
N ARG A 14 5.81 -9.86 -12.29
CA ARG A 14 6.89 -8.89 -12.45
C ARG A 14 7.58 -8.58 -11.12
N ALA A 15 6.79 -8.42 -10.06
CA ALA A 15 7.27 -8.26 -8.70
C ALA A 15 8.22 -9.40 -8.30
N ARG A 16 7.98 -10.67 -8.66
CA ARG A 16 8.92 -11.75 -8.28
C ARG A 16 10.32 -11.57 -8.86
N GLY A 17 10.45 -11.04 -10.07
CA GLY A 17 11.73 -10.85 -10.76
C GLY A 17 12.41 -9.49 -10.52
N ASP A 18 11.65 -8.43 -10.24
CA ASP A 18 12.15 -7.05 -10.21
C ASP A 18 12.02 -6.43 -8.80
N ALA A 19 13.16 -6.27 -8.13
CA ALA A 19 13.20 -5.70 -6.78
C ALA A 19 12.78 -4.23 -6.70
N ALA A 20 13.10 -3.44 -7.73
CA ALA A 20 12.72 -2.03 -7.78
C ALA A 20 11.21 -1.90 -8.01
N PHE A 21 10.67 -2.71 -8.92
CA PHE A 21 9.23 -2.77 -9.15
C PHE A 21 8.47 -3.25 -7.91
N ARG A 22 8.96 -4.25 -7.16
CA ARG A 22 8.35 -4.66 -5.88
C ARG A 22 8.21 -3.51 -4.91
N GLN A 23 9.27 -2.72 -4.76
CA GLN A 23 9.28 -1.60 -3.84
C GLN A 23 8.28 -0.53 -4.30
N GLN A 24 8.28 -0.19 -5.60
CA GLN A 24 7.34 0.76 -6.17
C GLN A 24 5.88 0.31 -6.01
N LEU A 25 5.59 -0.97 -6.31
CA LEU A 25 4.26 -1.54 -6.16
C LEU A 25 3.78 -1.48 -4.70
N ALA A 26 4.62 -1.88 -3.74
CA ALA A 26 4.28 -1.81 -2.32
C ALA A 26 4.00 -0.38 -1.83
N VAL A 27 4.79 0.60 -2.28
CA VAL A 27 4.58 2.02 -1.95
C VAL A 27 3.28 2.54 -2.58
N ALA A 28 3.01 2.22 -3.84
CA ALA A 28 1.79 2.62 -4.55
C ALA A 28 0.53 2.02 -3.89
N SER A 29 0.58 0.75 -3.48
CA SER A 29 -0.53 0.10 -2.75
C SER A 29 -0.79 0.75 -1.39
N LEU A 30 0.27 1.12 -0.65
CA LEU A 30 0.12 1.84 0.62
C LEU A 30 -0.52 3.22 0.42
N GLN A 31 -0.06 3.99 -0.58
CA GLN A 31 -0.64 5.29 -0.89
C GLN A 31 -2.12 5.17 -1.23
N SER A 32 -2.48 4.21 -2.08
CA SER A 32 -3.86 3.99 -2.51
C SER A 32 -4.79 3.61 -1.34
N LEU A 33 -4.29 2.84 -0.36
CA LEU A 33 -5.03 2.53 0.85
C LEU A 33 -5.30 3.76 1.70
N ILE A 34 -4.28 4.62 1.89
CA ILE A 34 -4.42 5.86 2.65
C ILE A 34 -5.43 6.79 1.97
N ASP A 35 -5.39 6.89 0.64
CA ASP A 35 -6.33 7.72 -0.12
C ASP A 35 -7.77 7.21 0.02
N LEU A 36 -7.97 5.89 -0.09
CA LEU A 36 -9.28 5.27 0.15
C LEU A 36 -9.80 5.54 1.57
N MET A 37 -8.95 5.41 2.58
CA MET A 37 -9.35 5.71 3.97
C MET A 37 -9.71 7.19 4.16
N ASN A 38 -8.99 8.10 3.50
CA ASN A 38 -9.31 9.53 3.51
C ASN A 38 -10.62 9.84 2.77
N GLU A 39 -10.95 9.11 1.71
CA GLU A 39 -12.25 9.19 1.04
C GLU A 39 -13.38 8.70 1.93
N LEU A 40 -13.22 7.51 2.54
CA LEU A 40 -14.21 6.94 3.46
C LEU A 40 -14.48 7.87 4.65
N ARG A 41 -13.45 8.48 5.24
CA ARG A 41 -13.59 9.48 6.32
C ARG A 41 -14.38 10.72 5.91
N ARG A 42 -14.36 11.09 4.63
CA ARG A 42 -15.04 12.29 4.10
C ARG A 42 -16.50 12.05 3.75
N GLN A 43 -16.99 10.81 3.81
CA GLN A 43 -18.37 10.52 3.47
C GLN A 43 -19.31 11.05 4.56
N PRO A 44 -20.43 11.72 4.21
CA PRO A 44 -21.32 12.36 5.18
C PRO A 44 -22.04 11.37 6.12
N GLU A 45 -22.09 10.08 5.78
CA GLU A 45 -22.60 9.01 6.64
C GLU A 45 -21.51 8.44 7.58
N ALA A 46 -20.51 9.27 7.92
CA ALA A 46 -19.23 8.85 8.50
C ALA A 46 -19.28 8.23 9.92
N ASP A 47 -20.40 8.35 10.62
CA ASP A 47 -20.50 8.00 12.04
C ASP A 47 -21.19 6.65 12.28
N THR A 48 -21.02 5.70 11.35
CA THR A 48 -21.47 4.32 11.57
C THR A 48 -20.39 3.49 12.28
N PRO A 49 -20.76 2.61 13.23
CA PRO A 49 -19.82 1.64 13.82
C PRO A 49 -19.08 0.80 12.79
N GLN A 50 -19.72 0.52 11.65
CA GLN A 50 -19.16 -0.22 10.52
C GLN A 50 -17.99 0.54 9.88
N LEU A 51 -18.13 1.85 9.66
CA LEU A 51 -17.06 2.66 9.11
C LEU A 51 -15.89 2.79 10.10
N ALA A 52 -16.17 2.94 11.40
CA ALA A 52 -15.11 2.92 12.41
C ALA A 52 -14.30 1.61 12.38
N ALA A 53 -14.98 0.46 12.19
CA ALA A 53 -14.32 -0.83 12.00
C ALA A 53 -13.49 -0.87 10.70
N GLN A 54 -14.04 -0.40 9.57
CA GLN A 54 -13.32 -0.34 8.30
C GLN A 54 -12.07 0.55 8.34
N LEU A 55 -12.15 1.72 9.00
CA LEU A 55 -11.01 2.61 9.19
C LEU A 55 -9.94 1.98 10.09
N ARG A 56 -10.36 1.26 11.14
CA ARG A 56 -9.44 0.51 12.00
C ARG A 56 -8.72 -0.59 11.23
N GLU A 57 -9.46 -1.40 10.47
CA GLU A 57 -8.89 -2.46 9.63
C GLU A 57 -7.94 -1.89 8.56
N GLY A 58 -8.33 -0.78 7.93
CA GLY A 58 -7.48 -0.06 6.99
C GLY A 58 -6.19 0.44 7.63
N ALA A 59 -6.25 0.98 8.85
CA ALA A 59 -5.06 1.43 9.58
C ALA A 59 -4.12 0.25 9.91
N ASP A 60 -4.66 -0.87 10.40
CA ASP A 60 -3.88 -2.08 10.67
C ASP A 60 -3.19 -2.62 9.40
N LEU A 61 -3.88 -2.56 8.26
CA LEU A 61 -3.32 -2.95 6.96
C LEU A 61 -2.22 -1.98 6.50
N ALA A 62 -2.41 -0.67 6.68
CA ALA A 62 -1.41 0.34 6.34
C ALA A 62 -0.12 0.14 7.14
N VAL A 63 -0.21 -0.18 8.43
CA VAL A 63 0.94 -0.51 9.28
C VAL A 63 1.66 -1.74 8.74
N LYS A 64 0.95 -2.83 8.40
CA LYS A 64 1.57 -4.03 7.81
C LYS A 64 2.28 -3.74 6.49
N LEU A 65 1.66 -2.94 5.62
CA LEU A 65 2.27 -2.51 4.35
C LEU A 65 3.51 -1.64 4.57
N SER A 66 3.50 -0.73 5.55
CA SER A 66 4.69 0.07 5.88
C SER A 66 5.88 -0.78 6.32
N GLU A 67 5.63 -1.87 7.06
CA GLU A 67 6.68 -2.82 7.45
C GLU A 67 7.21 -3.60 6.25
N ILE A 68 6.37 -3.93 5.27
CA ILE A 68 6.80 -4.54 4.00
C ILE A 68 7.68 -3.56 3.22
N VAL A 69 7.24 -2.32 3.05
CA VAL A 69 8.00 -1.26 2.36
C VAL A 69 9.37 -1.07 3.02
N LYS A 70 9.42 -0.98 4.36
CA LYS A 70 10.67 -0.88 5.12
C LYS A 70 11.59 -2.07 4.87
N LYS A 71 11.07 -3.30 4.92
CA LYS A 71 11.85 -4.53 4.65
C LYS A 71 12.41 -4.55 3.22
N LEU A 72 11.63 -4.09 2.24
CA LEU A 72 12.08 -4.01 0.85
C LEU A 72 13.16 -2.94 0.66
N ALA A 73 13.03 -1.78 1.29
CA ALA A 73 14.04 -0.72 1.26
C ALA A 73 15.38 -1.16 1.86
N VAL A 74 15.36 -1.97 2.93
CA VAL A 74 16.58 -2.53 3.55
C VAL A 74 17.25 -3.60 2.66
N ARG A 75 16.47 -4.31 1.84
CA ARG A 75 16.96 -5.38 0.96
C ARG A 75 17.42 -4.93 -0.42
N ALA A 76 17.13 -3.68 -0.81
CA ALA A 76 17.66 -3.12 -2.03
C ALA A 76 19.18 -2.95 -1.89
N PRO A 77 20.02 -3.61 -2.72
CA PRO A 77 21.44 -3.33 -2.71
C PRO A 77 21.62 -1.85 -3.04
N LYS A 78 22.46 -1.14 -2.27
CA LYS A 78 22.93 0.21 -2.57
C LYS A 78 23.45 0.18 -4.01
N ALA A 79 22.63 0.61 -4.97
CA ALA A 79 23.08 0.80 -6.33
C ALA A 79 24.24 1.79 -6.23
N ARG A 80 25.42 1.27 -6.59
CA ARG A 80 26.74 1.88 -6.59
C ARG A 80 26.62 3.36 -6.94
N ARG A 81 26.78 4.25 -5.96
CA ARG A 81 27.20 5.62 -6.24
C ARG A 81 28.62 5.52 -6.77
N VAL A 82 28.75 5.39 -8.08
CA VAL A 82 30.02 5.58 -8.76
C VAL A 82 30.14 7.10 -8.97
N SER A 83 31.07 7.67 -8.21
CA SER A 83 31.56 9.04 -8.35
C SER A 83 32.29 9.23 -9.67
#